data_AF-A0A8J6ICE1-F1
#
_entry.id   AF-A0A8J6ICE1-F1
#
_cell.length_a   1.000
_cell.length_b   1.000
_cell.length_c   1.000
_cell.angle_alpha   90.00
_cell.angle_beta   90.00
_cell.angle_gamma   90.00
#
_symmetry.space_group_name_H-M   'P 1'
#
loop_
_entity.id
_entity.type
_entity.pdbx_description
1 polymer ?
#
loop_
_entity_poly.entity_id
_entity_poly.type
_entity_poly.pdbx_seq_one_letter_code
_entity_poly.pdbx_strand_id
1 'polypeptide(L)'
;MGASGASQSKEQPGTGHTARLEAQIEAARNGLAETIDQIAERVAPANVAAEAKSKVRAVVVNSDGSLKKDRVIKIAAVAGIVLALGAWRRYR
;
A
#
# COMPACT_ATOMS: atom_id res chain seq x y z
N MET A 1 -58.97 -15.55 -28.13
CA MET A 1 -58.22 -14.90 -27.03
C MET A 1 -57.73 -15.98 -26.09
N GLY A 2 -56.49 -16.43 -26.29
CA GLY A 2 -55.89 -17.54 -25.54
C GLY A 2 -54.97 -17.02 -24.44
N ALA A 3 -55.19 -17.50 -23.22
CA ALA A 3 -54.25 -17.39 -22.12
C ALA A 3 -52.88 -17.95 -22.54
N SER A 4 -51.82 -17.17 -22.42
CA SER A 4 -50.45 -17.66 -22.53
C SER A 4 -49.53 -16.79 -21.70
N GLY A 5 -48.74 -17.41 -20.84
CA GLY A 5 -47.65 -16.73 -20.13
C GLY A 5 -47.65 -16.83 -18.61
N ALA A 6 -48.42 -17.74 -18.01
CA ALA A 6 -48.10 -18.22 -16.67
C ALA A 6 -46.84 -19.09 -16.76
N SER A 7 -45.66 -18.52 -16.54
CA SER A 7 -44.43 -19.26 -16.20
C SER A 7 -43.37 -18.29 -15.67
N GLN A 8 -43.75 -17.52 -14.66
CA GLN A 8 -42.78 -16.96 -13.72
C GLN A 8 -42.43 -18.09 -12.75
N SER A 9 -41.53 -18.97 -13.21
CA SER A 9 -40.99 -20.08 -12.43
C SER A 9 -40.34 -19.50 -11.17
N LYS A 10 -40.98 -19.75 -10.02
CA LYS A 10 -40.40 -19.56 -8.70
C LYS A 10 -39.04 -20.25 -8.65
N GLU A 11 -37.97 -19.49 -8.79
CA GLU A 11 -36.61 -19.97 -8.53
C GLU A 11 -36.53 -20.40 -7.07
N GLN A 12 -36.23 -21.69 -6.86
CA GLN A 12 -36.08 -22.27 -5.53
C GLN A 12 -34.90 -21.58 -4.81
N PRO A 13 -35.13 -20.98 -3.61
CA PRO A 13 -34.24 -19.97 -3.02
C PRO A 13 -32.97 -20.51 -2.33
N GLY A 14 -32.50 -21.73 -2.62
CA GLY A 14 -31.35 -22.33 -1.91
C GLY A 14 -30.11 -22.58 -2.78
N THR A 15 -30.29 -23.22 -3.94
CA THR A 15 -29.17 -23.76 -4.71
C THR A 15 -28.58 -22.75 -5.71
N GLY A 16 -29.44 -21.98 -6.40
CA GLY A 16 -28.98 -20.96 -7.36
C GLY A 16 -28.33 -19.74 -6.70
N HIS A 17 -28.75 -19.39 -5.49
CA HIS A 17 -28.16 -18.28 -4.74
C HIS A 17 -26.74 -18.61 -4.27
N THR A 18 -26.52 -19.84 -3.78
CA THR A 18 -25.20 -20.32 -3.33
C THR A 18 -24.21 -20.40 -4.50
N ALA A 19 -24.61 -20.98 -5.64
CA ALA A 19 -23.78 -21.05 -6.84
C ALA A 19 -23.39 -19.64 -7.37
N ARG A 20 -24.29 -18.66 -7.26
CA ARG A 20 -24.02 -17.27 -7.63
C ARG A 20 -23.07 -16.58 -6.64
N LEU A 21 -23.13 -16.93 -5.35
CA LEU A 21 -22.19 -16.42 -4.35
C LEU A 21 -20.78 -16.96 -4.60
N GLU A 22 -20.66 -18.26 -4.87
CA GLU A 22 -19.38 -18.90 -5.21
C GLU A 22 -18.74 -18.27 -6.45
N ALA A 23 -19.52 -18.06 -7.51
CA ALA A 23 -19.04 -17.39 -8.71
C ALA A 23 -18.57 -15.95 -8.45
N GLN A 24 -19.25 -15.21 -7.57
CA GLN A 24 -18.85 -13.84 -7.19
C GLN A 24 -17.58 -13.83 -6.32
N ILE A 25 -17.42 -14.80 -5.42
CA ILE A 25 -16.21 -14.95 -4.61
C ILE A 25 -15.01 -15.28 -5.50
N GLU A 26 -15.17 -16.16 -6.47
CA GLU A 26 -14.10 -16.53 -7.39
C GLU A 26 -13.69 -15.35 -8.28
N ALA A 27 -14.67 -14.60 -8.80
CA ALA A 27 -14.41 -13.37 -9.55
C ALA A 27 -13.71 -12.31 -8.68
N ALA A 28 -14.11 -12.15 -7.42
CA ALA A 28 -13.48 -11.22 -6.49
C ALA A 28 -12.04 -11.64 -6.14
N ARG A 29 -11.78 -12.95 -5.95
CA ARG A 29 -10.44 -13.50 -5.70
C ARG A 29 -9.50 -13.23 -6.87
N ASN A 30 -9.96 -13.45 -8.10
CA ASN A 30 -9.16 -13.19 -9.30
C ASN A 30 -8.80 -11.70 -9.44
N GLY A 31 -9.77 -10.80 -9.21
CA GLY A 31 -9.50 -9.35 -9.22
C GLY A 31 -8.54 -8.91 -8.12
N LEU A 32 -8.60 -9.54 -6.94
CA LEU A 32 -7.67 -9.25 -5.84
C LEU A 32 -6.25 -9.73 -6.16
N ALA A 33 -6.08 -10.91 -6.75
CA ALA A 33 -4.77 -11.43 -7.14
C ALA A 33 -4.08 -10.48 -8.14
N GLU A 34 -4.81 -10.04 -9.17
CA GLU A 34 -4.32 -9.07 -10.15
C GLU A 34 -3.92 -7.73 -9.49
N THR A 35 -4.70 -7.26 -8.52
CA THR A 35 -4.41 -6.02 -7.78
C THR A 35 -3.20 -6.18 -6.86
N ILE A 36 -3.04 -7.35 -6.21
CA ILE A 36 -1.91 -7.64 -5.33
C ILE A 36 -0.60 -7.66 -6.12
N ASP A 37 -0.59 -8.25 -7.31
CA ASP A 37 0.60 -8.27 -8.18
C ASP A 37 1.01 -6.85 -8.61
N GLN A 38 0.04 -6.00 -8.97
CA GLN A 38 0.28 -4.59 -9.29
C GLN A 38 0.81 -3.79 -8.09
N ILE A 39 0.32 -4.06 -6.88
CA ILE A 39 0.82 -3.44 -5.65
C ILE A 39 2.24 -3.94 -5.35
N ALA A 40 2.49 -5.25 -5.50
CA ALA A 40 3.80 -5.86 -5.24
C ALA A 40 4.91 -5.26 -6.12
N GLU A 41 4.62 -4.95 -7.39
CA GLU A 41 5.56 -4.30 -8.30
C GLU A 41 5.84 -2.83 -7.91
N ARG A 42 4.81 -2.09 -7.50
CA ARG A 42 4.95 -0.68 -7.07
C ARG A 42 5.60 -0.53 -5.70
N VAL A 43 5.30 -1.41 -4.76
CA VAL A 43 5.90 -1.44 -3.42
C VAL A 43 7.16 -2.31 -3.35
N ALA A 44 7.69 -2.73 -4.50
CA ALA A 44 8.95 -3.43 -4.58
C ALA A 44 9.99 -2.67 -3.74
N PRO A 45 10.77 -3.36 -2.87
CA PRO A 45 11.64 -2.71 -1.89
C PRO A 45 12.59 -1.67 -2.51
N ALA A 46 13.04 -1.92 -3.74
CA ALA A 46 13.90 -1.00 -4.50
C ALA A 46 13.20 0.34 -4.82
N ASN A 47 11.92 0.30 -5.19
CA ASN A 47 11.14 1.49 -5.55
C ASN A 47 10.80 2.32 -4.30
N VAL A 48 10.42 1.65 -3.21
CA VAL A 48 10.18 2.30 -1.91
C VAL A 48 11.47 2.92 -1.37
N ALA A 49 12.61 2.24 -1.49
CA ALA A 49 13.91 2.77 -1.09
C ALA A 49 14.33 3.97 -1.93
N ALA A 50 14.07 3.95 -3.25
CA ALA A 50 14.35 5.07 -4.14
C ALA A 50 13.51 6.30 -3.79
N GLU A 51 12.21 6.12 -3.53
CA GLU A 51 11.33 7.20 -3.07
C GLU A 51 11.76 7.76 -1.70
N ALA A 52 12.08 6.88 -0.76
CA ALA A 52 12.55 7.28 0.56
C ALA A 52 13.85 8.10 0.45
N LYS A 53 14.80 7.65 -0.36
CA LYS A 53 16.05 8.38 -0.64
C LYS A 53 15.79 9.75 -1.27
N SER A 54 14.85 9.84 -2.20
CA SER A 54 14.45 11.09 -2.83
C SER A 54 13.84 12.07 -1.82
N LYS A 55 12.90 11.60 -0.99
CA LYS A 55 12.29 12.40 0.09
C LYS A 55 13.34 12.92 1.07
N VAL A 56 14.29 12.08 1.49
CA VAL A 56 15.40 12.49 2.37
C VAL A 56 16.29 13.54 1.70
N ARG A 57 16.61 13.37 0.42
CA ARG A 57 17.38 14.37 -0.34
C ARG A 57 16.67 15.72 -0.43
N ALA A 58 15.35 15.74 -0.65
CA ALA A 58 14.58 16.99 -0.70
C ALA A 58 14.59 17.76 0.64
N VAL A 59 14.70 17.04 1.76
CA VAL A 59 14.82 17.67 3.08
C VAL A 59 16.13 18.45 3.20
N VAL A 60 17.25 17.92 2.67
CA VAL A 60 18.60 18.44 2.90
C VAL A 60 19.23 19.18 1.72
N VAL A 61 18.66 19.06 0.51
CA VAL A 61 19.15 19.71 -0.73
C VAL A 61 18.17 20.78 -1.19
N ASN A 62 18.70 21.88 -1.73
CA ASN A 62 17.98 22.98 -2.38
C ASN A 62 17.72 22.69 -3.87
N SER A 63 16.84 23.47 -4.50
CA SER A 63 16.50 23.33 -5.92
C SER A 63 17.68 23.58 -6.87
N ASP A 64 18.71 24.27 -6.41
CA ASP A 64 19.97 24.53 -7.13
C ASP A 64 21.03 23.44 -6.91
N GLY A 65 20.70 22.36 -6.20
CA GLY A 65 21.64 21.28 -5.87
C GLY A 65 22.55 21.57 -4.67
N SER A 66 22.48 22.77 -4.08
CA SER A 66 23.25 23.09 -2.87
C SER A 66 22.67 22.40 -1.64
N LEU A 67 23.53 22.04 -0.68
CA LEU A 67 23.09 21.54 0.61
C LEU A 67 22.51 22.69 1.45
N LYS A 68 21.37 22.45 2.08
CA LYS A 68 20.78 23.33 3.11
C LYS A 68 21.65 23.27 4.36
N LYS A 69 22.78 23.99 4.37
CA LYS A 69 23.81 23.95 5.42
C LYS A 69 23.21 24.09 6.82
N ASP A 70 22.31 25.06 7.01
CA ASP A 70 21.60 25.27 8.29
C ASP A 70 20.81 24.03 8.75
N ARG A 71 20.10 23.36 7.84
CA ARG A 71 19.28 22.19 8.16
C ARG A 71 20.13 20.93 8.37
N VAL A 72 21.18 20.75 7.58
CA VAL A 72 22.14 19.64 7.75
C VAL A 72 22.82 19.72 9.11
N ILE A 73 23.26 20.90 9.53
CA ILE A 73 23.88 21.13 10.84
C ILE A 73 22.91 20.77 11.97
N LYS A 74 21.65 21.22 11.89
CA LYS A 74 20.62 20.90 12.90
C LYS A 74 20.36 19.40 13.02
N ILE A 75 20.23 18.70 11.88
CA ILE A 75 20.01 17.24 11.87
C ILE A 75 21.22 16.50 12.46
N ALA A 76 22.44 16.90 12.07
CA ALA A 76 23.67 16.30 12.59
C ALA A 76 23.82 16.47 14.11
N ALA A 77 23.46 17.65 14.64
CA ALA A 77 23.49 17.90 16.08
C ALA A 77 22.54 16.98 16.85
N VAL A 78 21.28 16.84 16.39
CA VAL A 78 20.30 15.96 17.03
C VAL A 78 20.74 14.50 16.95
N ALA A 79 21.22 14.05 15.79
CA ALA A 79 21.73 12.69 15.61
C ALA A 79 22.91 12.40 16.56
N GLY A 80 23.83 13.35 16.70
CA GLY A 80 24.95 13.25 17.64
C GLY A 80 24.48 13.09 19.09
N ILE A 81 23.50 13.87 19.53
CA ILE A 81 22.93 13.76 20.90
C ILE A 81 22.27 12.39 21.11
N VAL A 82 21.47 11.93 20.15
CA VAL A 82 20.80 10.63 20.24
C VAL A 82 21.82 9.49 20.31
N LEU A 83 22.87 9.54 19.49
CA LEU A 83 23.95 8.55 19.53
C LEU A 83 24.72 8.59 20.85
N ALA A 84 25.02 9.78 21.36
CA ALA A 84 25.69 9.95 22.65
C ALA A 84 24.85 9.39 23.80
N LEU A 85 23.56 9.72 23.86
CA LEU A 85 22.63 9.20 24.88
C LEU A 85 22.42 7.69 24.74
N GLY A 86 22.32 7.17 23.51
CA GLY A 86 22.20 5.73 23.26
C GLY A 86 23.44 4.95 23.69
N ALA A 87 24.63 5.48 23.38
CA ALA A 87 25.89 4.93 23.86
C ALA A 87 25.96 4.99 25.39
N TRP A 88 25.61 6.13 25.99
CA TRP A 88 25.64 6.29 27.44
C TRP A 88 24.65 5.37 28.16
N ARG A 89 23.48 5.12 27.57
CA ARG A 89 22.50 4.12 28.03
C ARG A 89 22.98 2.69 27.88
N ARG A 90 23.88 2.40 26.92
CA ARG A 90 24.47 1.07 26.76
C ARG A 90 25.60 0.80 27.73
N TYR A 91 26.28 1.85 28.23
CA TYR A 91 27.40 1.75 29.15
C TYR A 91 27.01 1.78 30.64
N ARG A 92 25.76 2.13 30.96
CA ARG A 92 25.21 2.15 32.32
C ARG A 92 24.34 0.93 32.56
#